data_AF-A6LG97-F1
#
_entry.id   AF-A6LG97-F1
#
_cell.length_a   1.000
_cell.length_b   1.000
_cell.length_c   1.000
_cell.angle_alpha   90.00
_cell.angle_beta   90.00
_cell.angle_gamma   90.00
#
_symmetry.space_group_name_H-M   'P 1'
#
loop_
_entity.id
_entity.type
_entity.pdbx_description
1 polymer ?
#
loop_
_entity_poly.entity_id
_entity_poly.type
_entity_poly.pdbx_seq_one_letter_code
_entity_poly.pdbx_strand_id
1 'polypeptide(L)'
;MDKKTVLLASACTLLMISCSNDAELINVAETTGLQTKAFVGEADFQIVDYAGDKCIQFKNDSVFNAMLWEMNDMSEEERNNIFSGAGFVSQWQLMQEADQEQELIVDNYEKDLSQPWPAHQIKEFKQKYDDVFMFEPYDSTDFIAHYKLKGSTYSSFVNRRGVFLIGDSVAHAPVYKALEEYFGSGISLYGNNEATNEKNDINLAESKYQIPGGDYVKVRAIPRFIELQTIENKNYLSLGFDYLSQKKKVLWKKHRTMIILRLTASGSGSGFEVYNVSIKNYQNKNGVTILLHTDVYNKLLAKDQGGMLGHVGENPRNSVTIVTPPRFEFSGRMEIWSDEMPESNKGTAKISLKEDW
;
A
#
# COMPACT_ATOMS: atom_id res chain seq x y z
N MET A 1 -14.23 54.18 8.81
CA MET A 1 -15.65 53.88 8.58
C MET A 1 -15.81 53.39 7.15
N ASP A 2 -16.42 52.20 7.02
CA ASP A 2 -17.03 51.52 5.86
C ASP A 2 -16.25 51.33 4.54
N LYS A 3 -15.86 50.10 4.16
CA LYS A 3 -16.64 48.99 3.54
C LYS A 3 -17.17 49.31 2.12
N LYS A 4 -16.55 48.73 1.07
CA LYS A 4 -17.10 47.61 0.26
C LYS A 4 -16.40 47.39 -1.10
N THR A 5 -16.17 46.10 -1.37
CA THR A 5 -16.10 45.41 -2.68
C THR A 5 -14.85 45.55 -3.56
N VAL A 6 -13.96 44.55 -3.44
CA VAL A 6 -13.05 44.14 -4.53
C VAL A 6 -13.64 42.85 -5.12
N LEU A 7 -14.05 42.91 -6.38
CA LEU A 7 -14.47 41.76 -7.19
C LEU A 7 -13.23 41.26 -7.94
N LEU A 8 -12.66 40.13 -7.51
CA LEU A 8 -11.71 39.36 -8.31
C LEU A 8 -12.51 38.43 -9.23
N ALA A 9 -12.54 38.75 -10.51
CA ALA A 9 -13.00 37.84 -11.56
C ALA A 9 -11.88 36.82 -11.83
N SER A 10 -12.02 35.62 -11.27
CA SER A 10 -11.25 34.45 -11.66
C SER A 10 -11.82 33.92 -12.98
N ALA A 11 -11.06 34.06 -14.07
CA ALA A 11 -11.38 33.46 -15.35
C ALA A 11 -11.05 31.96 -15.29
N CYS A 12 -12.05 31.15 -14.90
CA CYS A 12 -12.03 29.71 -15.10
C CYS A 12 -12.13 29.42 -16.60
N THR A 13 -11.12 28.76 -17.16
CA THR A 13 -11.19 28.14 -18.48
C THR A 13 -12.16 26.95 -18.40
N LEU A 14 -13.45 27.23 -18.58
CA LEU A 14 -14.46 26.24 -18.86
C LEU A 14 -14.22 25.74 -20.29
N LEU A 15 -13.86 24.46 -20.43
CA LEU A 15 -14.05 23.73 -21.68
C LEU A 15 -15.55 23.70 -21.95
N MET A 16 -15.98 24.56 -22.88
CA MET A 16 -17.35 24.69 -23.33
C MET A 16 -17.76 23.39 -24.03
N ILE A 17 -18.61 22.59 -23.39
CA ILE A 17 -19.42 21.60 -24.08
C ILE A 17 -20.50 22.40 -24.82
N SER A 18 -20.34 22.59 -26.12
CA SER A 18 -21.40 23.16 -26.94
C SER A 18 -22.53 22.13 -27.08
N CYS A 19 -23.71 22.45 -26.56
CA CYS A 19 -24.94 21.80 -26.97
C CYS A 19 -25.30 22.29 -28.37
N SER A 20 -25.09 21.45 -29.39
CA SER A 20 -25.92 21.48 -30.60
C SER A 20 -26.91 20.32 -30.49
N ASN A 21 -28.19 20.64 -30.35
CA ASN A 21 -29.24 19.68 -30.64
C ASN A 21 -29.22 19.43 -32.15
N ASP A 22 -28.80 18.23 -32.55
CA ASP A 22 -29.42 17.49 -33.64
C ASP A 22 -29.24 16.00 -33.33
N ALA A 23 -30.37 15.29 -33.36
CA ALA A 23 -30.43 13.87 -33.08
C ALA A 23 -29.81 13.10 -34.24
N GLU A 24 -28.72 12.38 -33.98
CA GLU A 24 -28.33 11.22 -34.77
C GLU A 24 -27.58 10.23 -33.87
N LEU A 25 -28.09 8.99 -33.84
CA LEU A 25 -27.47 7.84 -33.19
C LEU A 25 -26.11 7.56 -33.84
N ILE A 26 -25.04 7.99 -33.18
CA ILE A 26 -23.68 7.62 -33.57
C ILE A 26 -23.30 6.37 -32.77
N ASN A 27 -23.36 5.22 -33.44
CA ASN A 27 -22.65 4.01 -33.03
C ASN A 27 -21.17 4.37 -32.89
N VAL A 28 -20.64 4.29 -31.68
CA VAL A 28 -19.21 4.44 -31.45
C VAL A 28 -18.52 3.21 -32.03
N ALA A 29 -17.87 3.44 -33.18
CA ALA A 29 -17.02 2.48 -33.85
C ALA A 29 -15.83 2.10 -32.96
N GLU A 30 -15.48 0.82 -33.03
CA GLU A 30 -14.25 0.22 -32.51
C GLU A 30 -13.03 1.06 -32.88
N THR A 31 -12.22 1.43 -31.88
CA THR A 31 -10.84 1.84 -32.10
C THR A 31 -9.90 1.10 -31.18
N THR A 32 -9.02 0.34 -31.84
CA THR A 32 -7.63 0.03 -31.49
C THR A 32 -7.37 -0.85 -30.27
N GLY A 33 -7.46 -2.17 -30.48
CA GLY A 33 -6.27 -3.03 -30.50
C GLY A 33 -5.34 -3.02 -29.28
N LEU A 34 -5.87 -3.04 -28.05
CA LEU A 34 -5.29 -3.91 -27.03
C LEU A 34 -6.07 -5.21 -27.07
N GLN A 35 -5.38 -6.36 -27.11
CA GLN A 35 -6.03 -7.61 -26.77
C GLN A 35 -6.43 -7.52 -25.29
N THR A 36 -7.64 -7.02 -25.02
CA THR A 36 -8.35 -7.34 -23.81
C THR A 36 -8.36 -8.85 -23.72
N LYS A 37 -7.48 -9.44 -22.89
CA LYS A 37 -7.79 -10.73 -22.29
C LYS A 37 -9.22 -10.55 -21.81
N ALA A 38 -10.14 -11.35 -22.34
CA ALA A 38 -11.53 -11.31 -21.92
C ALA A 38 -11.50 -11.48 -20.41
N PHE A 39 -11.63 -10.39 -19.68
CA PHE A 39 -11.92 -10.45 -18.28
C PHE A 39 -13.24 -11.18 -18.25
N VAL A 40 -13.22 -12.42 -17.76
CA VAL A 40 -14.24 -12.90 -16.83
C VAL A 40 -15.64 -12.60 -17.38
N GLY A 41 -16.19 -13.50 -18.21
CA GLY A 41 -17.38 -13.23 -19.04
C GLY A 41 -18.52 -12.53 -18.28
N GLU A 42 -19.39 -11.79 -18.97
CA GLU A 42 -20.42 -10.87 -18.42
C GLU A 42 -21.24 -11.35 -17.19
N ALA A 43 -21.21 -12.64 -16.84
CA ALA A 43 -21.90 -13.28 -15.73
C ALA A 43 -21.06 -13.52 -14.45
N ASP A 44 -19.79 -13.11 -14.38
CA ASP A 44 -18.89 -13.50 -13.29
C ASP A 44 -18.73 -12.44 -12.19
N PHE A 45 -18.83 -11.15 -12.53
CA PHE A 45 -19.06 -10.09 -11.55
C PHE A 45 -19.96 -9.00 -12.12
N GLN A 46 -20.61 -8.25 -11.24
CA GLN A 46 -21.43 -7.10 -11.60
C GLN A 46 -21.29 -5.97 -10.58
N ILE A 47 -21.73 -4.77 -10.94
CA ILE A 47 -21.80 -3.64 -10.03
C ILE A 47 -23.23 -3.48 -9.56
N VAL A 48 -23.41 -3.55 -8.25
CA VAL A 48 -24.70 -3.42 -7.59
C VAL A 48 -24.72 -2.17 -6.73
N ASP A 49 -25.93 -1.69 -6.44
CA ASP A 49 -26.16 -0.72 -5.40
C ASP A 49 -26.37 -1.44 -4.08
N TYR A 50 -25.52 -1.17 -3.10
CA TYR A 50 -25.66 -1.70 -1.74
C TYR A 50 -25.60 -0.54 -0.75
N ALA A 51 -26.72 -0.33 -0.05
CA ALA A 51 -26.87 0.73 0.94
C ALA A 51 -26.56 2.15 0.38
N GLY A 52 -26.85 2.40 -0.90
CA GLY A 52 -26.63 3.69 -1.56
C GLY A 52 -25.24 3.85 -2.18
N ASP A 53 -24.36 2.85 -2.02
CA ASP A 53 -23.01 2.85 -2.57
C ASP A 53 -22.89 1.81 -3.69
N LYS A 54 -22.10 2.11 -4.72
CA LYS A 54 -21.73 1.10 -5.72
C LYS A 54 -20.74 0.11 -5.12
N CYS A 55 -21.02 -1.17 -5.32
CA CYS A 55 -20.19 -2.29 -4.85
C CYS A 55 -20.00 -3.29 -5.99
N ILE A 56 -18.84 -3.95 -6.01
CA ILE A 56 -18.62 -5.11 -6.86
C ILE A 56 -19.23 -6.34 -6.19
N GLN A 57 -20.01 -7.09 -6.95
CA GLN A 57 -20.56 -8.39 -6.57
C GLN A 57 -19.94 -9.47 -7.45
N PHE A 58 -19.13 -10.32 -6.84
CA PHE A 58 -18.62 -11.54 -7.48
C PHE A 58 -19.68 -12.62 -7.44
N LYS A 59 -19.74 -13.47 -8.47
CA LYS A 59 -20.71 -14.56 -8.53
C LYS A 59 -20.56 -15.59 -7.39
N ASN A 60 -19.32 -15.92 -7.03
CA ASN A 60 -18.98 -16.91 -6.00
C ASN A 60 -17.51 -16.77 -5.58
N ASP A 61 -17.11 -17.54 -4.56
CA ASP A 61 -15.74 -17.54 -4.03
C ASP A 61 -14.67 -17.89 -5.06
N SER A 62 -14.98 -18.76 -6.02
CA SER A 62 -14.01 -19.15 -7.06
C SER A 62 -13.67 -17.95 -7.96
N VAL A 63 -14.67 -17.17 -8.35
CA VAL A 63 -14.45 -15.96 -9.15
C VAL A 63 -13.73 -14.90 -8.33
N PHE A 64 -14.14 -14.69 -7.08
CA PHE A 64 -13.47 -13.76 -6.17
C PHE A 64 -11.98 -14.09 -6.02
N ASN A 65 -11.65 -15.35 -5.73
CA ASN A 65 -10.26 -15.79 -5.59
C ASN A 65 -9.49 -15.65 -6.90
N ALA A 66 -10.08 -16.00 -8.05
CA ALA A 66 -9.43 -15.79 -9.35
C ALA A 66 -9.13 -14.30 -9.61
N MET A 67 -10.07 -13.40 -9.27
CA MET A 67 -9.86 -11.96 -9.42
C MET A 67 -8.76 -11.43 -8.50
N LEU A 68 -8.67 -11.93 -7.25
CA LEU A 68 -7.56 -11.60 -6.36
C LEU A 68 -6.20 -11.92 -6.97
N TRP A 69 -6.08 -13.09 -7.62
CA TRP A 69 -4.87 -13.52 -8.31
C TRP A 69 -4.56 -12.66 -9.53
N GLU A 70 -5.55 -12.44 -10.39
CA GLU A 70 -5.37 -11.69 -11.63
C GLU A 70 -5.01 -10.22 -11.36
N MET A 71 -5.64 -9.58 -10.36
CA MET A 71 -5.30 -8.22 -9.95
C MET A 71 -3.89 -8.06 -9.38
N ASN A 72 -3.26 -9.15 -8.93
CA ASN A 72 -1.86 -9.12 -8.51
C ASN A 72 -0.89 -9.11 -9.69
N ASP A 73 -1.28 -9.66 -10.84
CA ASP A 73 -0.44 -9.71 -12.06
C ASP A 73 -0.63 -8.47 -12.95
N MET A 74 -1.68 -7.68 -12.70
CA MET A 74 -2.04 -6.51 -13.51
C MET A 74 -1.18 -5.28 -13.22
N SER A 75 -0.86 -4.58 -14.30
CA SER A 75 -0.29 -3.23 -14.26
C SER A 75 -1.23 -2.22 -13.59
N GLU A 76 -0.70 -1.07 -13.16
CA GLU A 76 -1.54 0.03 -12.66
C GLU A 76 -2.54 0.52 -13.70
N GLU A 77 -2.15 0.58 -14.98
CA GLU A 77 -3.02 0.97 -16.08
C GLU A 77 -4.19 0.00 -16.25
N GLU A 78 -3.92 -1.30 -16.25
CA GLU A 78 -4.96 -2.33 -16.30
C GLU A 78 -5.88 -2.22 -15.08
N ARG A 79 -5.34 -2.11 -13.86
CA ARG A 79 -6.14 -1.94 -12.64
C ARG A 79 -7.04 -0.71 -12.68
N ASN A 80 -6.55 0.40 -13.22
CA ASN A 80 -7.35 1.62 -13.36
C ASN A 80 -8.47 1.45 -14.39
N ASN A 81 -8.25 0.63 -15.43
CA ASN A 81 -9.18 0.46 -16.54
C ASN A 81 -10.27 -0.59 -16.30
N ILE A 82 -10.08 -1.57 -15.41
CA ILE A 82 -11.04 -2.67 -15.17
C ILE A 82 -12.44 -2.17 -14.81
N PHE A 83 -12.54 -1.09 -14.02
CA PHE A 83 -13.83 -0.53 -13.58
C PHE A 83 -14.17 0.80 -14.25
N SER A 84 -13.38 1.21 -15.24
CA SER A 84 -13.63 2.44 -16.01
C SER A 84 -14.97 2.35 -16.72
N GLY A 85 -15.82 3.37 -16.56
CA GLY A 85 -17.16 3.44 -17.16
C GLY A 85 -18.27 2.73 -16.36
N ALA A 86 -17.91 2.07 -15.27
CA ALA A 86 -18.85 1.24 -14.50
C ALA A 86 -19.49 1.99 -13.30
N GLY A 87 -19.15 3.28 -13.14
CA GLY A 87 -19.68 4.15 -12.07
C GLY A 87 -19.20 3.76 -10.67
N PHE A 88 -18.22 2.87 -10.56
CA PHE A 88 -17.62 2.41 -9.32
C PHE A 88 -16.26 3.07 -9.13
N VAL A 89 -16.00 3.51 -7.89
CA VAL A 89 -14.70 4.08 -7.49
C VAL A 89 -14.12 3.23 -6.37
N SER A 90 -12.98 2.61 -6.64
CA SER A 90 -12.28 1.75 -5.68
C SER A 90 -11.40 2.56 -4.72
N GLN A 91 -11.02 1.96 -3.58
CA GLN A 91 -10.04 2.61 -2.69
C GLN A 91 -8.67 2.79 -3.35
N TRP A 92 -8.32 1.96 -4.32
CA TRP A 92 -7.12 2.14 -5.14
C TRP A 92 -7.17 3.46 -5.90
N GLN A 93 -8.26 3.73 -6.62
CA GLN A 93 -8.44 4.99 -7.34
C GLN A 93 -8.44 6.19 -6.40
N LEU A 94 -9.13 6.09 -5.25
CA LEU A 94 -9.11 7.14 -4.22
C LEU A 94 -7.71 7.42 -3.68
N MET A 95 -6.83 6.41 -3.59
CA MET A 95 -5.45 6.60 -3.16
C MET A 95 -4.67 7.40 -4.19
N GLN A 96 -4.86 7.11 -5.49
CA GLN A 96 -4.23 7.88 -6.56
C GLN A 96 -4.67 9.35 -6.55
N GLU A 97 -5.96 9.61 -6.32
CA GLU A 97 -6.49 10.97 -6.17
C GLU A 97 -5.88 11.69 -4.95
N ALA A 98 -5.86 11.02 -3.79
CA ALA A 98 -5.28 11.57 -2.57
C ALA A 98 -3.79 11.87 -2.75
N ASP A 99 -3.05 10.98 -3.40
CA ASP A 99 -1.64 11.13 -3.69
C ASP A 99 -1.37 12.35 -4.61
N GLN A 100 -2.15 12.53 -5.67
CA GLN A 100 -2.02 13.69 -6.58
C GLN A 100 -2.33 15.00 -5.85
N GLU A 101 -3.41 15.03 -5.06
CA GLU A 101 -3.80 16.22 -4.29
C GLU A 101 -2.76 16.58 -3.23
N GLN A 102 -2.19 15.58 -2.56
CA GLN A 102 -1.10 15.74 -1.58
C GLN A 102 0.15 16.36 -2.22
N GLU A 103 0.59 15.81 -3.36
CA GLU A 103 1.74 16.33 -4.11
C GLU A 103 1.52 17.78 -4.55
N LEU A 104 0.32 18.11 -5.03
CA LEU A 104 -0.02 19.49 -5.42
C LEU A 104 0.04 20.46 -4.24
N ILE A 105 -0.43 20.07 -3.05
CA ILE A 105 -0.33 20.91 -1.84
C ILE A 105 1.14 21.15 -1.50
N VAL A 106 1.97 20.10 -1.52
CA VAL A 106 3.41 20.21 -1.21
C VAL A 106 4.14 21.06 -2.24
N ASP A 107 3.98 20.77 -3.52
CA ASP A 107 4.70 21.46 -4.60
C ASP A 107 4.31 22.93 -4.68
N ASN A 108 3.04 23.27 -4.44
CA ASN A 108 2.61 24.67 -4.40
C ASN A 108 3.21 25.41 -3.21
N TYR A 109 3.32 24.76 -2.05
CA TYR A 109 3.97 25.35 -0.88
C TYR A 109 5.49 25.52 -1.10
N GLU A 110 6.16 24.50 -1.65
CA GLU A 110 7.61 24.49 -1.84
C GLU A 110 8.11 25.43 -2.95
N LYS A 111 7.23 25.89 -3.85
CA LYS A 111 7.54 26.92 -4.86
C LYS A 111 7.84 28.29 -4.25
N ASP A 112 7.17 28.64 -3.16
CA ASP A 112 7.37 29.91 -2.45
C ASP A 112 7.26 29.70 -0.94
N LEU A 113 8.40 29.56 -0.27
CA LEU A 113 8.43 29.36 1.18
C LEU A 113 8.09 30.61 1.99
N SER A 114 7.87 31.77 1.35
CA SER A 114 7.42 32.99 2.03
C SER A 114 5.91 33.04 2.26
N GLN A 115 5.15 32.18 1.56
CA GLN A 115 3.71 32.12 1.71
C GLN A 115 3.30 31.52 3.07
N PRO A 116 2.07 31.78 3.55
CA PRO A 116 1.58 31.20 4.80
C PRO A 116 1.56 29.67 4.78
N TRP A 117 1.79 29.06 5.94
CA TRP A 117 1.70 27.61 6.13
C TRP A 117 0.33 27.06 5.67
N PRO A 118 0.28 25.96 4.88
CA PRO A 118 -0.95 25.47 4.27
C PRO A 118 -1.83 24.64 5.22
N ALA A 119 -2.00 25.08 6.48
CA ALA A 119 -2.77 24.35 7.49
C ALA A 119 -4.22 24.08 7.07
N HIS A 120 -4.86 25.02 6.38
CA HIS A 120 -6.25 24.85 5.92
C HIS A 120 -6.36 23.75 4.87
N GLN A 121 -5.48 23.76 3.86
CA GLN A 121 -5.46 22.77 2.79
C GLN A 121 -5.17 21.37 3.34
N ILE A 122 -4.19 21.25 4.26
CA ILE A 122 -3.88 19.97 4.92
C ILE A 122 -5.09 19.46 5.72
N LYS A 123 -5.81 20.35 6.41
CA LYS A 123 -7.00 19.97 7.18
C LYS A 123 -8.14 19.49 6.27
N GLU A 124 -8.44 20.24 5.20
CA GLU A 124 -9.47 19.86 4.22
C GLU A 124 -9.13 18.54 3.54
N PHE A 125 -7.86 18.35 3.16
CA PHE A 125 -7.36 17.11 2.60
C PHE A 125 -7.58 15.93 3.56
N LYS A 126 -7.16 16.05 4.83
CA LYS A 126 -7.37 14.99 5.82
C LYS A 126 -8.87 14.69 6.01
N GLN A 127 -9.72 15.72 6.12
CA GLN A 127 -11.17 15.56 6.25
C GLN A 127 -11.83 14.90 5.02
N LYS A 128 -11.29 15.13 3.82
CA LYS A 128 -11.81 14.54 2.59
C LYS A 128 -11.59 13.04 2.50
N TYR A 129 -10.57 12.50 3.17
CA TYR A 129 -10.17 11.10 3.02
C TYR A 129 -10.10 10.32 4.35
N ASP A 130 -10.42 10.93 5.49
CA ASP A 130 -10.29 10.32 6.83
C ASP A 130 -11.21 9.11 7.08
N ASP A 131 -12.28 8.96 6.31
CA ASP A 131 -13.18 7.81 6.35
C ASP A 131 -12.58 6.59 5.63
N VAL A 132 -11.75 6.78 4.60
CA VAL A 132 -11.12 5.70 3.82
C VAL A 132 -9.69 5.41 4.27
N PHE A 133 -8.93 6.46 4.56
CA PHE A 133 -7.50 6.40 4.83
C PHE A 133 -7.18 6.81 6.26
N MET A 134 -6.00 6.39 6.71
CA MET A 134 -5.39 6.83 7.94
C MET A 134 -4.23 7.76 7.63
N PHE A 135 -3.95 8.66 8.57
CA PHE A 135 -2.86 9.61 8.50
C PHE A 135 -1.95 9.40 9.69
N GLU A 136 -0.68 9.69 9.47
CA GLU A 136 0.30 9.67 10.54
C GLU A 136 -0.16 10.67 11.64
N PRO A 137 -0.18 10.25 12.93
CA PRO A 137 -0.68 11.06 14.03
C PRO A 137 0.39 11.85 14.83
N TYR A 138 1.68 11.64 14.59
CA TYR A 138 2.80 12.13 15.39
C TYR A 138 3.63 13.27 14.74
N ASP A 139 3.72 13.36 13.41
CA ASP A 139 4.32 14.46 12.63
C ASP A 139 3.26 15.18 11.79
N SER A 140 2.89 16.39 12.20
CA SER A 140 1.89 17.22 11.51
C SER A 140 2.25 17.62 10.06
N THR A 141 3.52 17.48 9.67
CA THR A 141 4.00 17.72 8.30
C THR A 141 3.94 16.47 7.43
N ASP A 142 3.67 15.31 8.03
CA ASP A 142 3.35 14.07 7.33
C ASP A 142 1.82 13.95 7.23
N PHE A 143 1.32 14.13 6.03
CA PHE A 143 -0.10 14.01 5.74
C PHE A 143 -0.31 13.09 4.53
N ILE A 144 0.65 12.23 4.24
CA ILE A 144 0.50 11.20 3.21
C ILE A 144 -0.57 10.20 3.67
N ALA A 145 -1.50 9.87 2.78
CA ALA A 145 -2.59 8.95 3.08
C ALA A 145 -2.08 7.51 3.18
N HIS A 146 -2.64 6.70 4.07
CA HIS A 146 -2.36 5.26 4.16
C HIS A 146 -3.67 4.46 4.20
N TYR A 147 -3.68 3.26 3.62
CA TYR A 147 -4.88 2.42 3.64
C TYR A 147 -5.26 2.02 5.07
N LYS A 148 -6.56 2.06 5.39
CA LYS A 148 -7.11 1.37 6.56
C LYS A 148 -7.12 -0.15 6.40
N LEU A 149 -7.10 -0.63 5.16
CA LEU A 149 -7.14 -2.06 4.81
C LEU A 149 -5.87 -2.80 5.23
N LYS A 150 -6.04 -4.02 5.74
CA LYS A 150 -4.97 -5.02 5.86
C LYS A 150 -4.85 -5.77 4.55
N GLY A 151 -3.69 -5.70 3.92
CA GLY A 151 -3.45 -6.31 2.61
C GLY A 151 -3.98 -5.45 1.47
N SER A 152 -3.08 -5.07 0.57
CA SER A 152 -3.35 -4.11 -0.50
C SER A 152 -4.12 -4.68 -1.69
N THR A 153 -4.41 -5.99 -1.74
CA THR A 153 -5.18 -6.59 -2.85
C THR A 153 -6.64 -6.17 -2.84
N TYR A 154 -7.22 -5.96 -1.67
CA TYR A 154 -8.62 -5.54 -1.56
C TYR A 154 -8.88 -4.15 -2.16
N SER A 155 -7.89 -3.24 -2.15
CA SER A 155 -8.10 -1.84 -2.52
C SER A 155 -8.62 -1.65 -3.94
N SER A 156 -8.31 -2.58 -4.85
CA SER A 156 -8.70 -2.49 -6.25
C SER A 156 -10.19 -2.73 -6.49
N PHE A 157 -10.90 -3.47 -5.63
CA PHE A 157 -12.31 -3.84 -5.84
C PHE A 157 -13.24 -3.51 -4.67
N VAL A 158 -12.73 -3.02 -3.55
CA VAL A 158 -13.60 -2.54 -2.47
C VAL A 158 -13.96 -1.08 -2.67
N ASN A 159 -15.22 -0.75 -2.34
CA ASN A 159 -15.70 0.62 -2.37
C ASN A 159 -15.07 1.48 -1.26
N ARG A 160 -15.48 2.75 -1.19
CA ARG A 160 -15.08 3.71 -0.15
C ARG A 160 -15.17 3.18 1.28
N ARG A 161 -16.15 2.30 1.57
CA ARG A 161 -16.39 1.71 2.89
C ARG A 161 -15.69 0.38 3.13
N GLY A 162 -14.92 -0.11 2.16
CA GLY A 162 -14.24 -1.41 2.25
C GLY A 162 -15.18 -2.60 2.05
N VAL A 163 -16.28 -2.40 1.32
CA VAL A 163 -17.34 -3.40 1.10
C VAL A 163 -17.30 -3.95 -0.33
N PHE A 164 -17.59 -5.24 -0.46
CA PHE A 164 -17.85 -5.97 -1.69
C PHE A 164 -18.85 -7.12 -1.42
N LEU A 165 -19.32 -7.81 -2.45
CA LEU A 165 -20.24 -8.94 -2.31
C LEU A 165 -19.70 -10.21 -2.97
N ILE A 166 -20.02 -11.37 -2.40
CA ILE A 166 -19.81 -12.70 -3.00
C ILE A 166 -21.16 -13.42 -3.02
N GLY A 167 -21.68 -13.70 -4.22
CA GLY A 167 -23.11 -13.96 -4.40
C GLY A 167 -23.91 -12.85 -3.73
N ASP A 168 -24.95 -13.20 -2.97
CA ASP A 168 -25.76 -12.22 -2.24
C ASP A 168 -25.17 -11.84 -0.85
N SER A 169 -24.00 -12.37 -0.49
CA SER A 169 -23.39 -12.15 0.81
C SER A 169 -22.49 -10.91 0.80
N VAL A 170 -22.67 -10.05 1.80
CA VAL A 170 -21.84 -8.86 2.00
C VAL A 170 -20.55 -9.24 2.71
N ALA A 171 -19.43 -8.81 2.16
CA ALA A 171 -18.10 -9.01 2.72
C ALA A 171 -17.43 -7.67 3.05
N HIS A 172 -16.63 -7.67 4.12
CA HIS A 172 -15.85 -6.54 4.56
C HIS A 172 -14.37 -6.88 4.48
N ALA A 173 -13.59 -6.04 3.79
CA ALA A 173 -12.15 -6.19 3.80
C ALA A 173 -11.59 -5.97 5.22
N PRO A 174 -10.58 -6.75 5.62
CA PRO A 174 -9.97 -6.60 6.94
C PRO A 174 -9.30 -5.23 7.06
N VAL A 175 -9.40 -4.60 8.24
CA VAL A 175 -8.83 -3.27 8.52
C VAL A 175 -7.97 -3.27 9.79
N TYR A 176 -7.03 -2.33 9.87
CA TYR A 176 -6.34 -2.01 11.12
C TYR A 176 -7.34 -1.45 12.14
N LYS A 177 -7.25 -1.91 13.39
CA LYS A 177 -8.17 -1.49 14.46
C LYS A 177 -7.67 -0.28 15.24
N ALA A 178 -6.36 -0.03 15.19
CA ALA A 178 -5.69 1.06 15.88
C ALA A 178 -4.60 1.67 14.98
N LEU A 179 -4.31 2.97 15.13
CA LEU A 179 -3.26 3.63 14.34
C LEU A 179 -1.88 3.04 14.66
N GLU A 180 -1.66 2.70 15.92
CA GLU A 180 -0.44 2.08 16.43
C GLU A 180 -0.17 0.72 15.79
N GLU A 181 -1.20 0.03 15.30
CA GLU A 181 -1.05 -1.24 14.58
C GLU A 181 -0.33 -1.06 13.24
N TYR A 182 -0.46 0.12 12.61
CA TYR A 182 0.18 0.45 11.34
C TYR A 182 1.41 1.37 11.49
N PHE A 183 1.28 2.41 12.32
CA PHE A 183 2.33 3.42 12.51
C PHE A 183 3.34 3.06 13.61
N GLY A 184 3.06 2.03 14.42
CA GLY A 184 3.92 1.65 15.54
C GLY A 184 3.90 2.66 16.68
N SER A 185 4.87 2.56 17.61
CA SER A 185 5.08 3.62 18.59
C SER A 185 5.69 4.83 17.90
N GLY A 186 4.95 5.95 17.90
CA GLY A 186 5.31 7.15 17.17
C GLY A 186 6.77 7.57 17.31
N ILE A 187 7.50 7.49 16.20
CA ILE A 187 8.81 8.12 16.07
C ILE A 187 8.53 9.61 15.83
N SER A 188 8.41 10.37 16.90
CA SER A 188 8.15 11.80 16.79
C SER A 188 9.01 12.62 17.72
N LEU A 189 10.13 13.13 17.21
CA LEU A 189 10.52 14.52 17.43
C LEU A 189 11.04 15.16 16.13
N TYR A 190 10.64 16.41 15.90
CA TYR A 190 11.20 17.25 14.85
C TYR A 190 12.72 17.37 15.02
N GLY A 191 13.47 17.34 13.92
CA GLY A 191 14.87 17.73 13.92
C GLY A 191 15.89 16.60 14.04
N ASN A 192 15.53 15.47 14.66
CA ASN A 192 16.51 14.42 14.97
C ASN A 192 16.55 13.32 13.92
N ASN A 193 17.76 12.80 13.71
CA ASN A 193 17.96 11.50 13.09
C ASN A 193 17.44 10.44 14.07
N GLU A 194 16.43 9.71 13.66
CA GLU A 194 15.71 8.76 14.50
C GLU A 194 15.58 7.44 13.76
N ALA A 195 15.61 6.35 14.51
CA ALA A 195 15.51 5.02 13.95
C ALA A 195 14.87 4.09 14.98
N THR A 196 14.07 3.13 14.52
CA THR A 196 13.52 2.07 15.39
C THR A 196 14.63 1.25 16.04
N ASN A 197 14.31 0.60 17.14
CA ASN A 197 15.22 -0.31 17.83
C ASN A 197 14.57 -1.65 18.21
N GLU A 198 15.36 -2.71 18.14
CA GLU A 198 14.94 -4.09 18.49
C GLU A 198 14.45 -4.28 19.93
N LYS A 199 14.66 -3.32 20.83
CA LYS A 199 14.19 -3.42 22.21
C LYS A 199 12.67 -3.23 22.28
N ASN A 200 12.15 -2.29 21.49
CA ASN A 200 10.77 -1.84 21.59
C ASN A 200 9.95 -2.11 20.34
N ASP A 201 10.60 -2.24 19.18
CA ASP A 201 9.92 -2.33 17.88
C ASP A 201 9.87 -3.79 17.36
N ILE A 202 8.66 -4.21 16.98
CA ILE A 202 8.37 -5.55 16.47
C ILE A 202 7.61 -5.41 15.14
N ASN A 203 8.05 -6.11 14.11
CA ASN A 203 7.47 -6.13 12.76
C ASN A 203 7.40 -4.76 12.06
N LEU A 204 8.18 -3.77 12.50
CA LEU A 204 8.31 -2.48 11.82
C LEU A 204 9.70 -1.92 12.08
N ALA A 205 10.47 -1.74 11.02
CA ALA A 205 11.76 -1.05 11.09
C ALA A 205 11.66 0.22 10.27
N GLU A 206 12.09 1.35 10.84
CA GLU A 206 12.06 2.65 10.19
C GLU A 206 13.34 3.44 10.51
N SER A 207 13.85 4.15 9.50
CA SER A 207 14.93 5.12 9.62
C SER A 207 14.46 6.46 9.11
N LYS A 208 14.89 7.53 9.81
CA LYS A 208 14.78 8.92 9.40
C LYS A 208 16.13 9.60 9.58
N TYR A 209 16.58 10.32 8.56
CA TYR A 209 17.90 10.93 8.52
C TYR A 209 17.85 12.28 7.81
N GLN A 210 18.51 13.29 8.37
CA GLN A 210 18.79 14.54 7.70
C GLN A 210 20.10 14.43 6.93
N ILE A 211 20.03 14.61 5.61
CA ILE A 211 21.23 14.76 4.79
C ILE A 211 21.94 16.04 5.25
N PRO A 212 23.27 16.03 5.46
CA PRO A 212 23.99 17.23 5.92
C PRO A 212 23.71 18.45 5.04
N GLY A 213 23.08 19.48 5.64
CA GLY A 213 22.68 20.71 4.94
C GLY A 213 21.54 20.55 3.93
N GLY A 214 20.83 19.42 3.94
CA GLY A 214 19.79 19.08 2.99
C GLY A 214 18.48 18.59 3.62
N ASP A 215 17.72 17.87 2.80
CA ASP A 215 16.40 17.33 3.14
C ASP A 215 16.48 16.18 4.15
N TYR A 216 15.36 15.90 4.81
CA TYR A 216 15.15 14.65 5.52
C TYR A 216 14.74 13.55 4.55
N VAL A 217 15.22 12.33 4.78
CA VAL A 217 14.77 11.10 4.12
C VAL A 217 14.25 10.12 5.17
N LYS A 218 13.22 9.36 4.83
CA LYS A 218 12.60 8.34 5.68
C LYS A 218 12.37 7.06 4.87
N VAL A 219 12.74 5.92 5.44
CA VAL A 219 12.46 4.60 4.88
C VAL A 219 11.92 3.64 5.94
N ARG A 220 10.98 2.78 5.56
CA ARG A 220 10.35 1.79 6.46
C ARG A 220 10.17 0.44 5.77
N ALA A 221 10.24 -0.64 6.55
CA ALA A 221 9.90 -2.00 6.13
C ALA A 221 8.98 -2.67 7.17
N ILE A 222 7.94 -3.34 6.70
CA ILE A 222 7.01 -4.14 7.51
C ILE A 222 6.89 -5.54 6.86
N PRO A 223 7.30 -6.64 7.52
CA PRO A 223 7.16 -7.98 6.98
C PRO A 223 5.68 -8.38 6.94
N ARG A 224 5.28 -9.09 5.88
CA ARG A 224 3.91 -9.59 5.68
C ARG A 224 3.93 -11.03 5.21
N PHE A 225 3.03 -11.84 5.78
CA PHE A 225 2.54 -13.01 5.08
C PHE A 225 1.57 -12.58 3.98
N ILE A 226 1.61 -13.30 2.86
CA ILE A 226 0.91 -12.94 1.63
C ILE A 226 -0.16 -14.00 1.32
N GLU A 227 0.26 -15.22 1.01
CA GLU A 227 -0.63 -16.28 0.52
C GLU A 227 -0.07 -17.67 0.79
N LEU A 228 -0.97 -18.65 0.90
CA LEU A 228 -0.60 -20.05 1.02
C LEU A 228 -0.28 -20.63 -0.35
N GLN A 229 0.84 -21.35 -0.43
CA GLN A 229 1.30 -22.06 -1.61
C GLN A 229 1.47 -23.54 -1.28
N THR A 230 1.07 -24.41 -2.21
CA THR A 230 1.32 -25.85 -2.11
C THR A 230 2.36 -26.24 -3.15
N ILE A 231 3.53 -26.68 -2.69
CA ILE A 231 4.67 -27.09 -3.52
C ILE A 231 5.03 -28.51 -3.12
N GLU A 232 5.03 -29.45 -4.08
CA GLU A 232 5.37 -30.85 -3.86
C GLU A 232 4.62 -31.49 -2.66
N ASN A 233 3.31 -31.24 -2.56
CA ASN A 233 2.44 -31.69 -1.46
C ASN A 233 2.80 -31.16 -0.05
N LYS A 234 3.59 -30.09 0.03
CA LYS A 234 3.86 -29.36 1.26
C LYS A 234 3.29 -27.96 1.17
N ASN A 235 2.82 -27.44 2.30
CA ASN A 235 2.31 -26.09 2.37
C ASN A 235 3.38 -25.11 2.83
N TYR A 236 3.36 -23.96 2.19
CA TYR A 236 4.24 -22.82 2.43
C TYR A 236 3.39 -21.57 2.54
N LEU A 237 3.82 -20.61 3.35
CA LEU A 237 3.20 -19.28 3.42
C LEU A 237 4.18 -18.26 2.86
N SER A 238 3.81 -17.62 1.76
CA SER A 238 4.60 -16.60 1.10
C SER A 238 4.77 -15.37 1.97
N LEU A 239 5.94 -14.74 1.82
CA LEU A 239 6.44 -13.67 2.66
C LEU A 239 7.07 -12.58 1.79
N GLY A 240 6.83 -11.32 2.17
CA GLY A 240 7.48 -10.15 1.61
C GLY A 240 7.53 -9.00 2.60
N PHE A 241 7.88 -7.80 2.12
CA PHE A 241 7.92 -6.58 2.91
C PHE A 241 7.15 -5.44 2.25
N ASP A 242 6.29 -4.78 3.03
CA ASP A 242 5.78 -3.46 2.65
C ASP A 242 6.88 -2.43 2.92
N TYR A 243 7.33 -1.75 1.87
CA TYR A 243 8.31 -0.69 1.94
C TYR A 243 7.67 0.69 1.83
N LEU A 244 8.29 1.68 2.48
CA LEU A 244 7.98 3.11 2.34
C LEU A 244 9.28 3.89 2.09
N SER A 245 9.22 4.88 1.21
CA SER A 245 10.28 5.87 0.96
C SER A 245 9.68 7.28 0.84
N GLN A 246 10.13 8.20 1.67
CA GLN A 246 9.69 9.59 1.69
C GLN A 246 10.87 10.55 1.83
N LYS A 247 10.69 11.78 1.36
CA LYS A 247 11.63 12.90 1.52
C LYS A 247 10.89 14.13 2.00
N LYS A 248 11.54 14.93 2.83
CA LYS A 248 11.00 16.19 3.36
C LYS A 248 12.02 17.31 3.25
N LYS A 249 11.68 18.30 2.44
CA LYS A 249 12.31 19.62 2.49
C LYS A 249 11.62 20.48 3.54
N VAL A 250 10.30 20.64 3.43
CA VAL A 250 9.46 21.24 4.49
C VAL A 250 8.26 20.37 4.84
N LEU A 251 7.60 19.78 3.84
CA LEU A 251 6.55 18.78 3.98
C LEU A 251 7.04 17.43 3.47
N TRP A 252 6.51 16.34 4.02
CA TRP A 252 6.84 15.00 3.49
C TRP A 252 6.17 14.78 2.14
N LYS A 253 6.92 14.18 1.21
CA LYS A 253 6.45 13.73 -0.09
C LYS A 253 7.05 12.39 -0.47
N LYS A 254 6.44 11.77 -1.47
CA LYS A 254 6.95 10.57 -2.13
C LYS A 254 8.38 10.77 -2.61
N HIS A 255 9.21 9.74 -2.48
CA HIS A 255 10.61 9.82 -2.89
C HIS A 255 11.09 8.50 -3.47
N ARG A 256 11.97 8.60 -4.47
CA ARG A 256 12.62 7.43 -5.08
C ARG A 256 13.98 7.22 -4.42
N THR A 257 14.19 6.04 -3.85
CA THR A 257 15.43 5.67 -3.16
C THR A 257 15.67 4.17 -3.30
N MET A 258 16.91 3.73 -3.07
CA MET A 258 17.19 2.30 -2.91
C MET A 258 17.18 1.95 -1.42
N ILE A 259 16.18 1.18 -1.00
CA ILE A 259 16.13 0.64 0.36
C ILE A 259 17.09 -0.55 0.46
N ILE A 260 17.87 -0.54 1.54
CA ILE A 260 18.77 -1.61 1.93
C ILE A 260 18.21 -2.25 3.19
N LEU A 261 17.82 -3.54 3.10
CA LEU A 261 17.30 -4.32 4.21
C LEU A 261 18.27 -5.46 4.52
N ARG A 262 18.85 -5.44 5.72
CA ARG A 262 19.60 -6.57 6.27
C ARG A 262 18.67 -7.42 7.12
N LEU A 263 18.58 -8.71 6.81
CA LEU A 263 17.63 -9.63 7.43
C LEU A 263 18.36 -10.87 7.95
N THR A 264 18.16 -11.20 9.22
CA THR A 264 18.56 -12.49 9.80
C THR A 264 17.32 -13.11 10.43
N ALA A 265 16.74 -14.11 9.78
CA ALA A 265 15.45 -14.66 10.19
C ALA A 265 15.32 -16.15 9.92
N SER A 266 14.39 -16.78 10.63
CA SER A 266 14.05 -18.20 10.51
C SER A 266 12.54 -18.35 10.31
N GLY A 267 12.17 -19.38 9.57
CA GLY A 267 10.80 -19.79 9.32
C GLY A 267 10.45 -21.09 10.04
N SER A 268 9.16 -21.34 10.21
CA SER A 268 8.59 -22.61 10.65
C SER A 268 8.81 -23.75 9.64
N GLY A 269 8.50 -24.98 10.05
CA GLY A 269 8.45 -26.15 9.16
C GLY A 269 9.79 -26.43 8.46
N SER A 270 9.78 -26.38 7.13
CA SER A 270 10.99 -26.53 6.29
C SER A 270 11.97 -25.34 6.36
N GLY A 271 11.65 -24.31 7.14
CA GLY A 271 12.47 -23.12 7.33
C GLY A 271 12.05 -21.96 6.42
N PHE A 272 12.88 -20.92 6.41
CA PHE A 272 12.76 -19.77 5.53
C PHE A 272 13.54 -19.97 4.23
N GLU A 273 12.87 -19.85 3.09
CA GLU A 273 13.50 -19.96 1.77
C GLU A 273 13.20 -18.73 0.92
N VAL A 274 14.19 -18.28 0.16
CA VAL A 274 14.14 -17.07 -0.69
C VAL A 274 14.19 -17.49 -2.15
N TYR A 275 13.34 -16.92 -2.99
CA TYR A 275 13.37 -17.20 -4.42
C TYR A 275 14.57 -16.52 -5.08
N ASN A 276 15.44 -17.32 -5.71
CA ASN A 276 16.59 -16.81 -6.46
C ASN A 276 16.25 -16.80 -7.95
N VAL A 277 16.06 -15.60 -8.50
CA VAL A 277 15.67 -15.39 -9.90
C VAL A 277 16.71 -15.94 -10.88
N SER A 278 18.01 -15.81 -10.57
CA SER A 278 19.10 -16.24 -11.47
C SER A 278 19.11 -17.74 -11.71
N ILE A 279 18.76 -18.54 -10.69
CA ILE A 279 18.71 -20.01 -10.79
C ILE A 279 17.27 -20.55 -10.82
N LYS A 280 16.27 -19.68 -10.81
CA LYS A 280 14.83 -20.00 -10.79
C LYS A 280 14.46 -21.05 -9.74
N ASN A 281 15.00 -20.90 -8.53
CA ASN A 281 14.76 -21.85 -7.45
C ASN A 281 14.78 -21.18 -6.07
N TYR A 282 14.09 -21.79 -5.12
CA TYR A 282 14.14 -21.39 -3.72
C TYR A 282 15.44 -21.85 -3.07
N GLN A 283 16.04 -20.97 -2.29
CA GLN A 283 17.23 -21.25 -1.50
C GLN A 283 16.90 -21.12 -0.03
N ASN A 284 17.23 -22.14 0.76
CA ASN A 284 17.09 -22.07 2.21
C ASN A 284 18.03 -20.98 2.77
N LYS A 285 17.44 -20.01 3.46
CA LYS A 285 18.10 -18.89 4.15
C LYS A 285 17.75 -18.88 5.64
N ASN A 286 17.32 -20.02 6.18
CA ASN A 286 16.91 -20.13 7.57
C ASN A 286 18.07 -19.83 8.52
N GLY A 287 17.93 -18.78 9.33
CA GLY A 287 18.97 -18.27 10.24
C GLY A 287 20.15 -17.60 9.54
N VAL A 288 20.13 -17.46 8.21
CA VAL A 288 21.21 -16.86 7.42
C VAL A 288 20.95 -15.37 7.25
N THR A 289 21.98 -14.55 7.46
CA THR A 289 21.91 -13.12 7.16
C THR A 289 21.93 -12.88 5.66
N ILE A 290 20.93 -12.17 5.14
CA ILE A 290 20.85 -11.70 3.76
C ILE A 290 20.79 -10.18 3.71
N LEU A 291 21.20 -9.61 2.58
CA LEU A 291 21.11 -8.18 2.28
C LEU A 291 20.27 -8.01 1.01
N LEU A 292 19.22 -7.20 1.10
CA LEU A 292 18.27 -6.94 0.03
C LEU A 292 18.40 -5.49 -0.40
N HIS A 293 18.45 -5.27 -1.71
CA HIS A 293 18.48 -3.94 -2.34
C HIS A 293 17.20 -3.79 -3.15
N THR A 294 16.36 -2.83 -2.80
CA THR A 294 15.03 -2.67 -3.39
C THR A 294 14.82 -1.23 -3.81
N ASP A 295 14.59 -0.98 -5.10
CA ASP A 295 14.18 0.32 -5.60
C ASP A 295 12.73 0.61 -5.19
N VAL A 296 12.50 1.72 -4.50
CA VAL A 296 11.17 2.07 -3.99
C VAL A 296 10.85 3.52 -4.36
N TYR A 297 9.64 3.74 -4.87
CA TYR A 297 9.05 5.07 -5.01
C TYR A 297 7.76 5.13 -4.18
N ASN A 298 7.75 5.94 -3.11
CA ASN A 298 6.69 5.99 -2.11
C ASN A 298 6.42 4.66 -1.41
N LYS A 299 5.60 3.78 -1.98
CA LYS A 299 5.17 2.52 -1.36
C LYS A 299 5.40 1.39 -2.33
N LEU A 300 5.97 0.29 -1.84
CA LEU A 300 6.05 -0.98 -2.55
C LEU A 300 5.50 -2.04 -1.61
N LEU A 301 4.43 -2.72 -2.00
CA LEU A 301 3.75 -3.64 -1.09
C LEU A 301 4.41 -5.01 -1.16
N ALA A 302 4.35 -5.77 -0.07
CA ALA A 302 4.97 -7.10 0.05
C ALA A 302 4.57 -8.07 -1.07
N LYS A 303 3.38 -7.88 -1.62
CA LYS A 303 2.82 -8.70 -2.70
C LYS A 303 3.19 -8.23 -4.10
N ASP A 304 3.63 -6.98 -4.25
CA ASP A 304 3.96 -6.41 -5.55
C ASP A 304 5.33 -6.93 -6.00
N GLN A 305 5.59 -6.90 -7.31
CA GLN A 305 6.89 -7.31 -7.84
C GLN A 305 8.01 -6.45 -7.24
N GLY A 306 8.97 -7.10 -6.59
CA GLY A 306 10.06 -6.45 -5.85
C GLY A 306 9.82 -6.35 -4.33
N GLY A 307 8.58 -6.48 -3.85
CA GLY A 307 8.26 -6.59 -2.42
C GLY A 307 8.26 -8.04 -1.91
N MET A 308 7.97 -9.01 -2.79
CA MET A 308 7.95 -10.44 -2.46
C MET A 308 9.37 -10.98 -2.30
N LEU A 309 9.59 -11.78 -1.25
CA LEU A 309 10.92 -12.31 -0.91
C LEU A 309 11.01 -13.83 -1.05
N GLY A 310 10.05 -14.56 -0.48
CA GLY A 310 10.18 -16.00 -0.31
C GLY A 310 9.00 -16.59 0.45
N HIS A 311 9.25 -17.66 1.19
CA HIS A 311 8.20 -18.35 1.97
C HIS A 311 8.73 -19.02 3.23
N VAL A 312 7.81 -19.44 4.10
CA VAL A 312 8.09 -20.29 5.27
C VAL A 312 7.26 -21.57 5.21
N GLY A 313 7.81 -22.68 5.68
CA GLY A 313 7.11 -23.97 5.66
C GLY A 313 6.08 -24.12 6.78
N GLU A 314 5.06 -24.94 6.54
CA GLU A 314 4.06 -25.31 7.55
C GLU A 314 4.68 -26.17 8.67
N ASN A 315 4.38 -25.85 9.93
CA ASN A 315 4.73 -26.71 11.05
C ASN A 315 3.90 -28.00 11.03
N PRO A 316 4.50 -29.17 11.33
CA PRO A 316 3.76 -30.42 11.40
C PRO A 316 2.72 -30.36 12.54
N ARG A 317 1.45 -30.61 12.23
CA ARG A 317 0.38 -30.71 13.23
C ARG A 317 0.47 -32.06 13.94
N ASN A 318 1.27 -32.15 15.00
CA ASN A 318 1.32 -33.33 15.87
C ASN A 318 0.28 -33.21 17.00
N SER A 319 -0.55 -34.23 17.18
CA SER A 319 -1.66 -34.29 18.16
C SER A 319 -1.24 -34.50 19.63
N VAL A 320 0.06 -34.43 19.95
CA VAL A 320 0.61 -34.90 21.23
C VAL A 320 1.21 -33.79 22.11
N THR A 321 1.38 -32.56 21.60
CA THR A 321 1.93 -31.44 22.39
C THR A 321 0.82 -30.59 23.03
N ILE A 322 0.99 -30.29 24.33
CA ILE A 322 0.09 -29.43 25.14
C ILE A 322 0.04 -27.99 24.58
N VAL A 323 1.08 -27.58 23.86
CA VAL A 323 1.14 -26.32 23.11
C VAL A 323 1.16 -26.67 21.62
N THR A 324 0.15 -26.22 20.88
CA THR A 324 0.15 -26.32 19.41
C THR A 324 1.00 -25.15 18.90
N PRO A 325 2.15 -25.40 18.24
CA PRO A 325 2.94 -24.31 17.66
C PRO A 325 2.12 -23.61 16.56
N PRO A 326 2.43 -22.34 16.25
CA PRO A 326 1.75 -21.67 15.17
C PRO A 326 1.87 -22.44 13.86
N ARG A 327 0.83 -22.41 13.02
CA ARG A 327 0.85 -23.13 11.74
C ARG A 327 2.01 -22.65 10.87
N PHE A 328 2.19 -21.33 10.81
CA PHE A 328 3.35 -20.68 10.22
C PHE A 328 3.95 -19.66 11.18
N GLU A 329 5.27 -19.56 11.19
CA GLU A 329 6.02 -18.59 11.98
C GLU A 329 7.19 -18.04 11.16
N PHE A 330 7.41 -16.73 11.28
CA PHE A 330 8.60 -16.07 10.76
C PHE A 330 9.15 -15.15 11.86
N SER A 331 10.38 -15.41 12.28
CA SER A 331 10.98 -14.72 13.42
C SER A 331 12.45 -14.37 13.18
N GLY A 332 12.92 -13.29 13.76
CA GLY A 332 14.30 -12.85 13.56
C GLY A 332 14.50 -11.38 13.86
N ARG A 333 15.42 -10.77 13.11
CA ARG A 333 15.73 -9.34 13.18
C ARG A 333 15.90 -8.76 11.79
N MET A 334 15.51 -7.50 11.64
CA MET A 334 15.76 -6.72 10.44
C MET A 334 16.40 -5.38 10.78
N GLU A 335 17.23 -4.90 9.85
CA GLU A 335 17.85 -3.59 9.88
C GLU A 335 17.61 -2.89 8.53
N ILE A 336 17.20 -1.62 8.53
CA ILE A 336 16.84 -0.88 7.31
C ILE A 336 17.53 0.47 7.23
N TRP A 337 17.97 0.86 6.04
CA TRP A 337 18.40 2.22 5.69
C TRP A 337 18.25 2.41 4.17
N SER A 338 18.62 3.58 3.62
CA SER A 338 18.71 3.79 2.17
C SER A 338 20.12 4.17 1.73
N ASP A 339 20.35 4.20 0.43
CA ASP A 339 21.59 4.69 -0.18
C ASP A 339 21.88 6.18 0.09
N GLU A 340 20.89 6.93 0.60
CA GLU A 340 21.02 8.33 1.02
C GLU A 340 21.36 8.48 2.52
N MET A 341 21.45 7.37 3.25
CA MET A 341 21.65 7.34 4.70
C MET A 341 22.94 6.57 5.05
N PRO A 342 23.73 7.03 6.03
CA PRO A 342 24.81 6.20 6.57
C PRO A 342 24.20 4.98 7.28
N GLU A 343 24.83 3.80 7.15
CA GLU A 343 24.37 2.58 7.84
C GLU A 343 24.30 2.77 9.37
N SER A 344 25.10 3.68 9.94
CA SER A 344 25.03 4.01 11.37
C SER A 344 23.68 4.58 11.82
N ASN A 345 22.81 4.98 10.89
CA ASN A 345 21.46 5.48 11.15
C ASN A 345 20.37 4.46 10.79
N LYS A 346 20.71 3.19 10.67
CA LYS A 346 19.74 2.13 10.37
C LYS A 346 18.72 1.95 11.49
N GLY A 347 17.48 1.73 11.09
CA GLY A 347 16.37 1.31 11.93
C GLY A 347 16.47 -0.17 12.14
N THR A 348 16.20 -0.63 13.35
CA THR A 348 16.25 -2.06 13.68
C THR A 348 14.94 -2.49 14.33
N ALA A 349 14.54 -3.74 14.13
CA ALA A 349 13.33 -4.29 14.74
C ALA A 349 13.41 -5.81 14.86
N LYS A 350 12.69 -6.35 15.84
CA LYS A 350 12.43 -7.79 15.91
C LYS A 350 11.37 -8.17 14.89
N ILE A 351 11.45 -9.39 14.38
CA ILE A 351 10.39 -9.98 13.57
C ILE A 351 9.74 -11.09 14.39
N SER A 352 8.41 -11.06 14.44
CA SER A 352 7.56 -12.06 15.05
C SER A 352 6.20 -12.08 14.32
N LEU A 353 6.14 -12.79 13.20
CA LEU A 353 4.91 -13.09 12.49
C LEU A 353 4.45 -14.51 12.83
N LYS A 354 3.15 -14.67 13.07
CA LYS A 354 2.52 -15.95 13.40
C LYS A 354 1.17 -16.03 12.73
N GLU A 355 0.84 -17.21 12.23
CA GLU A 355 -0.40 -17.46 11.49
C GLU A 355 -0.91 -18.88 11.79
N ASP A 356 -2.22 -19.02 12.10
CA ASP A 356 -2.78 -20.23 12.72
C ASP A 356 -3.96 -20.89 11.97
N TRP A 357 -4.49 -20.26 10.91
CA TRP A 357 -5.76 -20.66 10.27
C TRP A 357 -5.82 -22.09 9.74
#